data_AF-A0A438IQE1-F1
#
_entry.id   AF-A0A438IQE1-F1
#
_cell.length_a   1.000
_cell.length_b   1.000
_cell.length_c   1.000
_cell.angle_alpha   90.00
_cell.angle_beta   90.00
_cell.angle_gamma   90.00
#
_symmetry.space_group_name_H-M   'P 1'
#
loop_
_entity.id
_entity.type
_entity.pdbx_description
1 polymer ?
#
loop_
_entity_poly.entity_id
_entity_poly.type
_entity_poly.pdbx_seq_one_letter_code
_entity_poly.pdbx_strand_id
1 'polypeptide(L)'
;MASLSRSSPSPPYNQSLQYHQIVIHQLSHMSLQIQSLLEGYDLHHFIDGTHTPPPPTVTITGVASPNLTYTTWKRQDRLIFSVLLGAIYISLQLLIARTTTSLDAWQTLANIYAKPSRGHIKQLKEQLQWCTKGSLTY
;
A
#
# COMPACT_ATOMS: atom_id res chain seq x y z
N MET A 1 47.72 -15.99 14.84
CA MET A 1 47.07 -14.70 15.18
C MET A 1 46.03 -14.40 14.11
N ALA A 2 44.73 -14.56 14.41
CA ALA A 2 43.65 -14.32 13.47
C ALA A 2 43.23 -12.84 13.54
N SER A 3 43.36 -12.11 12.43
CA SER A 3 42.89 -10.74 12.30
C SER A 3 41.37 -10.71 12.16
N LEU A 4 40.68 -10.23 13.19
CA LEU A 4 39.26 -9.89 13.14
C LEU A 4 39.07 -8.71 12.17
N SER A 5 38.53 -8.99 10.98
CA SER A 5 38.07 -7.96 10.05
C SER A 5 36.92 -7.20 10.70
N ARG A 6 37.20 -5.95 11.11
CA ARG A 6 36.23 -5.05 11.72
C ARG A 6 35.31 -4.56 10.59
N SER A 7 34.07 -5.06 10.56
CA SER A 7 33.04 -4.56 9.65
C SER A 7 32.86 -3.05 9.86
N SER A 8 33.12 -2.29 8.80
CA SER A 8 32.95 -0.83 8.83
C SER A 8 31.45 -0.50 8.95
N PRO A 9 31.06 0.48 9.77
CA PRO A 9 29.65 0.86 9.90
C PRO A 9 29.14 1.38 8.55
N SER A 10 28.05 0.77 8.06
CA SER A 10 27.40 1.21 6.82
C SER A 10 26.97 2.67 6.94
N PRO A 11 27.17 3.51 5.91
CA PRO A 11 26.76 4.92 5.96
C PRO A 11 25.24 5.05 6.20
N PRO A 12 24.78 6.07 6.93
CA PRO A 12 23.40 6.22 7.38
C PRO A 12 22.37 6.23 6.23
N TYR A 13 22.81 6.63 5.03
CA TYR A 13 22.01 6.56 3.80
C TYR A 13 21.60 5.12 3.45
N ASN A 14 22.50 4.13 3.58
CA ASN A 14 22.20 2.75 3.23
C ASN A 14 21.16 2.12 4.18
N GLN A 15 21.18 2.48 5.47
CA GLN A 15 20.16 2.03 6.41
C GLN A 15 18.76 2.56 6.06
N SER A 16 18.65 3.84 5.69
CA SER A 16 17.38 4.43 5.26
C SER A 16 16.81 3.75 4.00
N LEU A 17 17.69 3.42 3.04
CA LEU A 17 17.27 2.71 1.83
C LEU A 17 16.82 1.28 2.09
N GLN A 18 17.55 0.57 2.94
CA GLN A 18 17.19 -0.79 3.36
C GLN A 18 15.84 -0.81 4.07
N TYR A 19 15.60 0.13 4.99
CA TYR A 19 14.32 0.26 5.69
C TYR A 19 13.17 0.50 4.71
N HIS A 20 13.37 1.37 3.72
CA HIS A 20 12.37 1.65 2.71
C HIS A 20 12.11 0.46 1.77
N GLN A 21 13.15 -0.28 1.37
CA GLN A 21 13.00 -1.50 0.57
C GLN A 21 12.24 -2.59 1.34
N ILE A 22 12.54 -2.76 2.63
CA ILE A 22 11.82 -3.68 3.51
C ILE A 22 10.33 -3.31 3.58
N VAL A 23 10.02 -2.02 3.77
CA VAL A 23 8.63 -1.54 3.81
C VAL A 23 7.90 -1.79 2.48
N ILE A 24 8.54 -1.52 1.33
CA ILE A 24 7.94 -1.81 0.01
C ILE A 24 7.67 -3.30 -0.15
N HIS A 25 8.62 -4.17 0.19
CA HIS A 25 8.45 -5.62 0.04
C HIS A 25 7.33 -6.14 0.93
N GLN A 26 7.27 -5.70 2.20
CA GLN A 26 6.20 -6.05 3.13
C GLN A 26 4.83 -5.58 2.61
N LEU A 27 4.75 -4.34 2.10
CA LEU A 27 3.52 -3.83 1.50
C LEU A 27 3.09 -4.62 0.26
N SER A 28 4.04 -5.04 -0.58
CA SER A 28 3.76 -5.88 -1.75
C SER A 28 3.13 -7.21 -1.36
N HIS A 29 3.70 -7.88 -0.35
CA HIS A 29 3.20 -9.16 0.11
C HIS A 29 1.81 -9.02 0.75
N MET A 30 1.62 -8.02 1.62
CA MET A 30 0.32 -7.76 2.25
C MET A 30 -0.76 -7.37 1.23
N SER A 31 -0.40 -6.59 0.20
CA SER A 31 -1.34 -6.24 -0.88
C SER A 31 -1.93 -7.48 -1.55
N LEU A 32 -1.08 -8.47 -1.87
CA LEU A 32 -1.54 -9.73 -2.49
C LEU A 32 -2.42 -10.55 -1.55
N GLN A 33 -2.10 -10.60 -0.26
CA GLN A 33 -2.93 -11.29 0.73
C GLN A 33 -4.30 -10.64 0.89
N ILE A 34 -4.37 -9.31 0.90
CA ILE A 34 -5.63 -8.58 1.02
C ILE A 34 -6.46 -8.73 -0.26
N GLN A 35 -5.85 -8.61 -1.43
CA GLN A 35 -6.54 -8.81 -2.71
C GLN A 35 -7.13 -10.22 -2.82
N SER A 36 -6.33 -11.26 -2.56
CA SER A 36 -6.82 -12.64 -2.60
C SER A 36 -7.93 -12.92 -1.58
N LEU A 37 -7.84 -12.34 -0.38
CA LEU A 37 -8.92 -12.42 0.61
C LEU A 37 -10.20 -11.77 0.10
N LEU A 38 -10.12 -10.56 -0.43
CA LEU A 38 -11.29 -9.83 -0.94
C LEU A 38 -11.91 -10.52 -2.15
N GLU A 39 -11.10 -11.07 -3.06
CA GLU A 39 -11.58 -11.89 -4.17
C GLU A 39 -12.30 -13.14 -3.68
N GLY A 40 -11.76 -13.83 -2.68
CA GLY A 40 -12.39 -15.01 -2.09
C GLY A 40 -13.76 -14.75 -1.42
N TYR A 41 -14.02 -13.52 -1.00
CA TYR A 41 -15.30 -13.09 -0.42
C TYR A 41 -16.19 -12.32 -1.39
N ASP A 42 -15.80 -12.16 -2.67
CA ASP A 42 -16.48 -11.31 -3.64
C ASP A 42 -16.62 -9.85 -3.18
N LEU A 43 -15.60 -9.33 -2.49
CA LEU A 43 -15.53 -7.98 -1.92
C LEU A 43 -14.50 -7.09 -2.63
N HIS A 44 -13.86 -7.56 -3.71
CA HIS A 44 -12.84 -6.79 -4.43
C HIS A 44 -13.37 -5.45 -4.96
N HIS A 45 -14.66 -5.39 -5.28
CA HIS A 45 -15.35 -4.19 -5.77
C HIS A 45 -15.37 -3.00 -4.78
N PHE A 46 -14.98 -3.21 -3.52
CA PHE A 46 -14.81 -2.14 -2.54
C PHE A 46 -13.50 -1.37 -2.69
N ILE A 47 -12.49 -1.94 -3.35
CA ILE A 47 -11.14 -1.36 -3.46
C ILE A 47 -10.72 -1.02 -4.90
N ASP A 48 -11.42 -1.51 -5.91
CA ASP A 48 -11.15 -1.24 -7.32
C ASP A 48 -11.79 0.06 -7.83
N GLY A 49 -12.75 0.62 -7.08
CA GLY A 49 -13.49 1.82 -7.43
C GLY A 49 -14.57 1.61 -8.49
N THR A 50 -14.89 0.36 -8.86
CA THR A 50 -15.93 0.05 -9.84
C THR A 50 -17.34 0.25 -9.29
N HIS A 51 -17.51 0.13 -7.97
CA HIS A 51 -18.79 0.26 -7.30
C HIS A 51 -18.90 1.56 -6.48
N THR A 52 -19.86 2.41 -6.83
CA THR A 52 -20.13 3.64 -6.08
C THR A 52 -20.94 3.37 -4.80
N PRO A 53 -20.64 4.05 -3.67
CA PRO A 53 -21.43 3.92 -2.45
C PRO A 53 -22.91 4.25 -2.71
N PRO A 54 -23.86 3.45 -2.18
CA PRO A 54 -25.27 3.77 -2.29
C PRO A 54 -25.59 5.07 -1.54
N PRO A 55 -26.63 5.84 -1.95
CA PRO A 55 -27.04 7.01 -1.20
C PRO A 55 -27.56 6.61 0.20
N PRO A 56 -27.29 7.39 1.26
CA PRO A 56 -27.67 7.05 2.63
C PRO A 56 -29.19 7.07 2.87
N THR A 57 -29.92 7.82 2.06
CA THR A 57 -31.38 7.91 2.08
C THR A 57 -31.94 7.67 0.68
N VAL A 58 -33.17 7.15 0.65
CA VAL A 58 -33.97 7.01 -0.56
C VAL A 58 -35.28 7.76 -0.37
N THR A 59 -35.74 8.45 -1.41
CA THR A 59 -37.02 9.15 -1.38
C THR A 59 -38.05 8.31 -2.12
N ILE A 60 -39.04 7.81 -1.39
CA ILE A 60 -40.18 7.09 -1.97
C ILE A 60 -41.41 7.95 -1.73
N THR A 61 -42.12 8.31 -2.81
CA THR A 61 -43.34 9.13 -2.75
C THR A 61 -43.18 10.46 -1.98
N GLY A 62 -42.02 11.11 -2.11
CA GLY A 62 -41.74 12.41 -1.45
C GLY A 62 -41.30 12.32 0.01
N VAL A 63 -41.26 11.12 0.61
CA VAL A 63 -40.76 10.90 1.97
C VAL A 63 -39.36 10.30 1.92
N ALA A 64 -38.41 10.95 2.59
CA ALA A 64 -37.05 10.44 2.73
C ALA A 64 -37.00 9.36 3.82
N SER A 65 -36.48 8.18 3.49
CA SER A 65 -36.26 7.08 4.43
C SER A 65 -34.81 6.56 4.34
N PRO A 66 -34.30 5.92 5.41
CA PRO A 66 -32.96 5.33 5.40
C PRO A 66 -32.82 4.24 4.33
N ASN A 67 -31.68 4.22 3.64
CA ASN A 67 -31.37 3.18 2.66
C ASN A 67 -30.73 1.96 3.35
N LEU A 68 -31.42 0.82 3.32
CA LEU A 68 -30.90 -0.44 3.87
C LEU A 68 -29.67 -0.93 3.09
N THR A 69 -29.62 -0.71 1.79
CA THR A 69 -28.47 -1.07 0.94
C THR A 69 -27.22 -0.29 1.35
N TYR A 70 -27.36 1.00 1.68
CA TYR A 70 -26.25 1.79 2.22
C TYR A 70 -25.78 1.25 3.58
N THR A 71 -26.70 0.81 4.43
CA THR A 71 -26.35 0.26 5.74
C THR A 71 -25.53 -1.04 5.60
N THR A 72 -25.93 -1.92 4.69
CA THR A 72 -25.18 -3.16 4.40
C THR A 72 -23.80 -2.84 3.81
N TRP A 73 -23.76 -1.97 2.79
CA TRP A 73 -22.51 -1.53 2.18
C TRP A 73 -21.55 -0.93 3.22
N LYS A 74 -22.05 -0.05 4.10
CA LYS A 74 -21.22 0.61 5.13
C LYS A 74 -20.63 -0.39 6.11
N ARG A 75 -21.36 -1.45 6.47
CA ARG A 75 -20.84 -2.51 7.35
C ARG A 75 -19.68 -3.27 6.68
N GLN A 76 -19.84 -3.65 5.42
CA GLN A 76 -18.79 -4.32 4.65
C GLN A 76 -17.57 -3.40 4.47
N ASP A 77 -17.77 -2.15 4.09
CA ASP A 77 -16.71 -1.14 3.98
C ASP A 77 -15.92 -1.00 5.30
N ARG A 78 -16.62 -0.94 6.46
CA ARG A 78 -15.95 -0.88 7.77
C ARG A 78 -15.14 -2.14 8.09
N LEU A 79 -15.65 -3.32 7.74
CA LEU A 79 -14.92 -4.57 7.95
C LEU A 79 -13.64 -4.61 7.12
N ILE A 80 -13.73 -4.26 5.84
CA ILE A 80 -12.56 -4.19 4.95
C ILE A 80 -11.57 -3.16 5.48
N PHE A 81 -12.04 -1.98 5.89
CA PHE A 81 -11.20 -0.96 6.51
C PHE A 81 -10.46 -1.49 7.77
N SER A 82 -11.13 -2.30 8.59
CA SER A 82 -10.51 -2.92 9.76
C SER A 82 -9.43 -3.95 9.39
N VAL A 83 -9.64 -4.73 8.32
CA VAL A 83 -8.64 -5.65 7.77
C VAL A 83 -7.42 -4.86 7.27
N LEU A 84 -7.65 -3.75 6.55
CA LEU A 84 -6.57 -2.87 6.09
C LEU A 84 -5.76 -2.31 7.27
N LEU A 85 -6.41 -1.89 8.36
CA LEU A 85 -5.73 -1.42 9.57
C LEU A 85 -4.94 -2.53 10.27
N GLY A 86 -5.51 -3.74 10.35
CA GLY A 86 -4.88 -4.88 11.01
C GLY A 86 -3.68 -5.44 10.25
N ALA A 87 -3.68 -5.31 8.92
CA ALA A 87 -2.64 -5.87 8.05
C ALA A 87 -1.40 -4.97 7.88
N ILE A 88 -1.45 -3.71 8.32
CA ILE A 88 -0.36 -2.75 8.12
C ILE A 88 0.39 -2.40 9.41
N TYR A 89 1.68 -2.06 9.27
CA TYR A 89 2.50 -1.53 10.36
C TYR A 89 1.89 -0.26 10.97
N ILE A 90 2.06 -0.08 12.29
CA ILE A 90 1.56 1.07 13.06
C ILE A 90 1.90 2.41 12.40
N SER A 91 3.10 2.55 11.83
CA SER A 91 3.54 3.78 11.13
C SER A 91 2.67 4.13 9.92
N LEU A 92 2.07 3.12 9.28
CA LEU A 92 1.21 3.27 8.11
C LEU A 92 -0.27 3.34 8.47
N GLN A 93 -0.67 2.79 9.64
CA GLN A 93 -2.02 2.97 10.17
C GLN A 93 -2.39 4.45 10.29
N LEU A 94 -1.44 5.29 10.71
CA LEU A 94 -1.65 6.75 10.81
C LEU A 94 -1.94 7.42 9.46
N LEU A 95 -1.43 6.87 8.34
CA LEU A 95 -1.65 7.42 7.00
C LEU A 95 -3.07 7.16 6.52
N ILE A 96 -3.61 5.97 6.81
CA ILE A 96 -4.97 5.60 6.39
C ILE A 96 -6.03 5.91 7.44
N ALA A 97 -5.66 6.17 8.70
CA ALA A 97 -6.63 6.47 9.77
C ALA A 97 -7.51 7.69 9.50
N ARG A 98 -7.06 8.60 8.62
CA ARG A 98 -7.81 9.80 8.20
C ARG A 98 -8.72 9.57 7.00
N THR A 99 -8.60 8.41 6.37
CA THR A 99 -9.40 8.09 5.19
C THR A 99 -10.80 7.64 5.59
N THR A 100 -11.77 7.98 4.73
CA THR A 100 -13.18 7.80 5.03
C THR A 100 -13.73 6.48 4.57
N THR A 101 -13.15 5.86 3.54
CA THR A 101 -13.61 4.58 2.97
C THR A 101 -12.45 3.59 2.82
N SER A 102 -12.77 2.31 2.70
CA SER A 102 -11.78 1.27 2.36
C SER A 102 -11.09 1.53 1.03
N LEU A 103 -11.81 2.10 0.05
CA LEU A 103 -11.25 2.55 -1.23
C LEU A 103 -10.19 3.64 -1.04
N ASP A 104 -10.49 4.69 -0.28
CA ASP A 104 -9.54 5.79 0.00
C ASP A 104 -8.28 5.27 0.71
N ALA A 105 -8.46 4.36 1.68
CA ALA A 105 -7.37 3.71 2.38
C ALA A 105 -6.50 2.90 1.42
N TRP A 106 -7.13 2.08 0.57
CA TRP A 106 -6.47 1.26 -0.43
C TRP A 106 -5.67 2.10 -1.43
N GLN A 107 -6.26 3.15 -1.98
CA GLN A 107 -5.58 4.07 -2.90
C GLN A 107 -4.40 4.78 -2.23
N THR A 108 -4.53 5.16 -0.95
CA THR A 108 -3.43 5.75 -0.18
C THR A 108 -2.27 4.76 -0.05
N LEU A 109 -2.54 3.50 0.26
CA LEU A 109 -1.54 2.43 0.33
C LEU A 109 -0.90 2.16 -1.04
N ALA A 110 -1.70 2.08 -2.10
CA ALA A 110 -1.23 1.89 -3.47
C ALA A 110 -0.29 3.02 -3.92
N ASN A 111 -0.59 4.27 -3.56
CA ASN A 111 0.30 5.41 -3.82
C ASN A 111 1.61 5.34 -3.02
N ILE A 112 1.60 4.76 -1.83
CA ILE A 112 2.83 4.53 -1.06
C ILE A 112 3.67 3.44 -1.75
N TYR A 113 3.03 2.38 -2.24
CA TYR A 113 3.68 1.31 -3.01
C TYR A 113 4.30 1.82 -4.31
N ALA A 114 3.56 2.66 -5.05
CA ALA A 114 3.97 3.16 -6.36
C ALA A 114 5.12 4.19 -6.34
N LYS A 115 5.57 4.64 -5.16
CA LYS A 115 6.68 5.61 -5.05
C LYS A 115 8.03 4.88 -5.09
N PRO A 116 8.78 4.93 -6.21
CA PRO A 116 10.12 4.37 -6.24
C PRO A 116 11.02 5.09 -5.24
N SER A 117 11.77 4.31 -4.45
CA SER A 117 12.67 4.89 -3.46
C SER A 117 13.79 5.69 -4.15
N ARG A 118 14.18 6.83 -3.56
CA ARG A 118 15.28 7.64 -4.10
C ARG A 118 16.59 6.85 -4.26
N GLY A 119 16.83 5.88 -3.36
CA GLY A 119 17.98 4.99 -3.49
C GLY A 119 17.83 3.91 -4.54
N HIS A 120 16.62 3.40 -4.76
CA HIS A 120 16.35 2.48 -5.87
C HIS A 120 16.59 3.20 -7.20
N ILE A 121 16.09 4.44 -7.34
CA ILE A 121 16.37 5.28 -8.51
C ILE A 121 17.87 5.54 -8.66
N LYS A 122 18.59 5.85 -7.56
CA LYS A 122 20.03 6.08 -7.58
C LYS A 122 20.80 4.81 -7.98
N GLN A 123 20.43 3.67 -7.40
CA GLN A 123 21.00 2.36 -7.73
C GLN A 123 20.77 2.01 -9.20
N LEU A 124 19.56 2.22 -9.73
CA LEU A 124 19.27 2.04 -11.17
C LEU A 124 20.11 2.98 -12.04
N LYS A 125 20.27 4.25 -11.64
CA LYS A 125 21.14 5.20 -12.35
C LYS A 125 22.61 4.76 -12.32
N GLU A 126 23.09 4.29 -11.18
CA GLU A 126 24.45 3.75 -11.03
C GLU A 126 24.60 2.51 -11.93
N GLN A 127 23.69 1.54 -11.87
CA GLN A 127 23.72 0.36 -12.75
C GLN A 127 23.71 0.71 -14.24
N LEU A 128 22.89 1.69 -14.65
CA LEU A 128 22.89 2.20 -16.03
C LEU A 128 24.23 2.81 -16.41
N GLN A 129 24.82 3.65 -15.55
CA GLN A 129 26.13 4.25 -15.80
C GLN A 129 27.25 3.21 -15.92
N TRP A 130 27.20 2.14 -15.13
CA TRP A 130 28.17 1.04 -15.19
C TRP A 130 27.97 0.19 -16.45
N CYS A 131 26.73 -0.09 -16.86
CA CYS A 131 26.44 -0.75 -18.14
C CYS A 131 26.94 0.07 -19.34
N THR A 132 26.80 1.39 -19.33
CA THR A 132 27.34 2.25 -20.40
C THR A 132 28.87 2.26 -20.42
N LYS A 133 29.54 2.10 -19.26
CA LYS A 133 31.00 2.09 -19.16
C LYS A 133 31.64 0.74 -19.53
N GLY A 134 30.91 -0.36 -19.45
CA GLY A 134 31.37 -1.70 -19.87
C GLY A 134 31.37 -1.93 -21.39
N SER A 135 30.79 -1.02 -22.18
CA SER A 135 30.76 -1.10 -23.65
C SER A 135 32.00 -0.50 -24.34
N LEU A 136 32.96 0.03 -23.58
CA LEU A 136 34.19 0.64 -24.09
C LEU A 136 35.43 -0.08 -23.55
N THR A 137 35.54 -1.36 -23.85
CA THR A 137 36.82 -2.07 -23.85
C THR A 137 36.83 -2.99 -25.07
N TYR A 138 37.21 -2.41 -26.21
CA TYR A 138 37.78 -3.13 -27.36
C TYR A 138 39.30 -3.09 -27.24
#